data_AF-A0A3P5ZIB0-F1
#
_entry.id   AF-A0A3P5ZIB0-F1
#
_cell.length_a   1.000
_cell.length_b   1.000
_cell.length_c   1.000
_cell.angle_alpha   90.00
_cell.angle_beta   90.00
_cell.angle_gamma   90.00
#
_symmetry.space_group_name_H-M   'P 1'
#
loop_
_entity.id
_entity.type
_entity.pdbx_description
1 polymer ?
#
loop_
_entity_poly.entity_id
_entity_poly.type
_entity_poly.pdbx_seq_one_letter_code
_entity_poly.pdbx_strand_id
1 'polypeptide(L)'
;MVEDEADGVNNPISNWLGITPASIRKEVLKIHEDRKLKAKRFLNDFQGKLTLSYEWLLLNNQGYYRGPIKHEDFTCLAAHFIDDNWKVRKWILGYTTDASVPLDDVYTHHFRTAVQSFDIQNKVSTILLPNDEDFDEKTVDAIKKCVGEGGVDVVRGASYVGWVGEVFIAQLGFEAVSLPASC
;
A
#
# COMPACT_ATOMS: atom_id res chain seq x y z
N MET A 1 -24.24 -4.49 28.30
CA MET A 1 -23.59 -5.30 29.36
C MET A 1 -22.18 -5.53 28.87
N VAL A 2 -21.23 -4.96 29.61
CA VAL A 2 -19.79 -5.03 29.37
C VAL A 2 -19.34 -6.34 30.02
N GLU A 3 -18.75 -7.25 29.25
CA GLU A 3 -18.14 -8.45 29.80
C GLU A 3 -16.62 -8.35 29.65
N ASP A 4 -16.05 -7.90 30.77
CA ASP A 4 -14.79 -8.28 31.41
C ASP A 4 -13.56 -8.60 30.55
N GLU A 5 -12.61 -7.68 30.67
CA GLU A 5 -11.18 -7.88 30.44
C GLU A 5 -10.66 -9.07 31.26
N ALA A 6 -10.29 -10.15 30.59
CA ALA A 6 -9.55 -11.25 31.20
C ALA A 6 -8.04 -10.95 31.15
N ASP A 7 -7.53 -10.55 32.31
CA ASP A 7 -6.18 -10.75 32.86
C ASP A 7 -4.98 -10.50 31.93
N GLY A 8 -4.52 -9.26 31.98
CA GLY A 8 -3.12 -8.93 31.79
C GLY A 8 -2.26 -9.64 32.82
N VAL A 9 -1.68 -10.77 32.43
CA VAL A 9 -0.56 -11.38 33.15
C VAL A 9 0.58 -10.37 33.14
N ASN A 10 0.72 -9.67 34.27
CA ASN A 10 1.83 -8.78 34.59
C ASN A 10 3.14 -9.54 34.37
N ASN A 11 3.82 -9.30 33.24
CA ASN A 11 5.17 -9.77 33.04
C ASN A 11 6.11 -8.82 33.80
N PRO A 12 6.69 -9.23 34.96
CA PRO A 12 7.46 -8.33 35.82
C PRO A 12 8.70 -7.73 35.14
N ILE A 13 9.14 -8.31 34.02
CA ILE A 13 10.30 -7.87 33.25
C ILE A 13 10.00 -6.58 32.45
N SER A 14 8.77 -6.36 31.97
CA SER A 14 8.43 -5.16 31.17
C SER A 14 8.37 -3.90 32.03
N ASN A 15 7.90 -4.02 33.28
CA ASN A 15 7.78 -2.90 34.21
C ASN A 15 9.15 -2.42 34.74
N TRP A 16 10.15 -3.30 34.83
CA TRP A 16 11.50 -2.93 35.30
C TRP A 16 12.30 -2.09 34.30
N LEU A 17 12.01 -2.21 33.00
CA LEU A 17 12.61 -1.41 31.94
C LEU A 17 11.79 -0.14 31.61
N GLY A 18 10.66 0.09 32.29
CA GLY A 18 9.72 1.16 31.95
C GLY A 18 9.08 0.99 30.57
N ILE A 19 9.09 -0.22 30.01
CA ILE A 19 8.53 -0.52 28.69
C ILE A 19 7.04 -0.80 28.87
N THR A 20 6.22 0.14 28.42
CA THR A 20 4.76 0.06 28.44
C THR A 20 4.22 0.11 27.02
N PRO A 21 2.99 -0.35 26.74
CA PRO A 21 2.38 -0.19 25.43
C PRO A 21 2.36 1.28 24.96
N ALA A 22 2.18 2.22 25.88
CA ALA A 22 2.22 3.66 25.59
C ALA A 22 3.63 4.13 25.18
N SER A 23 4.69 3.68 25.87
CA SER A 23 6.06 4.04 25.52
C SER A 23 6.48 3.41 24.18
N ILE A 24 6.10 2.16 23.92
CA ILE A 24 6.31 1.50 22.62
C ILE A 24 5.59 2.28 21.52
N ARG A 25 4.29 2.60 21.70
CA ARG A 25 3.51 3.35 20.70
C ARG A 25 4.18 4.69 20.38
N LYS A 26 4.64 5.42 21.39
CA LYS A 26 5.34 6.70 21.23
C LYS A 26 6.61 6.55 20.38
N GLU A 27 7.45 5.57 20.69
CA GLU A 27 8.70 5.35 19.94
C GLU A 27 8.43 4.85 18.51
N VAL A 28 7.46 3.97 18.31
CA VAL A 28 7.06 3.50 16.97
C VAL A 28 6.57 4.67 16.10
N LEU A 29 5.72 5.55 16.65
CA LEU A 29 5.25 6.74 15.94
C LEU A 29 6.40 7.68 15.58
N LYS A 30 7.36 7.87 16.49
CA LYS A 30 8.56 8.68 16.20
C LYS A 30 9.38 8.09 15.05
N ILE A 31 9.63 6.77 15.07
CA ILE A 31 10.34 6.09 13.99
C ILE A 31 9.56 6.21 12.68
N HIS A 32 8.24 6.04 12.72
CA HIS A 32 7.38 6.16 11.55
C HIS A 32 7.52 7.55 10.91
N GLU A 33 7.38 8.64 11.68
CA GLU A 33 7.50 10.00 11.15
C GLU A 33 8.90 10.29 10.59
N ASP A 34 9.95 9.88 11.30
CA ASP A 34 11.33 10.03 10.83
C ASP A 34 11.57 9.29 9.50
N ARG A 35 11.01 8.08 9.36
CA ARG A 35 11.12 7.27 8.14
C ARG A 35 10.27 7.84 7.01
N LYS A 36 9.06 8.30 7.30
CA LYS A 36 8.17 8.96 6.34
C LYS A 36 8.84 10.21 5.74
N LEU A 37 9.49 11.03 6.56
CA LEU A 37 10.22 12.21 6.09
C LEU A 37 11.41 11.85 5.20
N LYS A 38 12.16 10.79 5.54
CA LYS A 38 13.26 10.28 4.70
C LYS A 38 12.76 9.74 3.36
N ALA A 39 11.68 8.98 3.38
CA ALA A 39 11.04 8.46 2.17
C ALA A 39 10.52 9.60 1.29
N LYS A 40 9.88 10.63 1.87
CA LYS A 40 9.45 11.83 1.14
C LYS A 40 10.61 12.52 0.43
N ARG A 41 11.72 12.77 1.13
CA ARG A 41 12.92 13.38 0.52
C ARG A 41 13.46 12.53 -0.62
N PHE A 42 13.62 11.22 -0.39
CA PHE A 42 14.07 10.30 -1.42
C PHE A 42 13.16 10.34 -2.65
N LEU A 43 11.84 10.21 -2.47
CA LEU A 43 10.90 10.21 -3.59
C LEU A 43 10.90 11.55 -4.32
N ASN A 44 11.09 12.68 -3.64
CA ASN A 44 11.22 14.00 -4.27
C ASN A 44 12.50 14.14 -5.11
N ASP A 45 13.62 13.60 -4.64
CA ASP A 45 14.89 13.65 -5.36
C ASP A 45 14.99 12.58 -6.46
N PHE A 46 14.22 11.50 -6.35
CA PHE A 46 14.21 10.37 -7.28
C PHE A 46 13.79 10.77 -8.69
N GLN A 47 14.65 10.60 -9.69
CA GLN A 47 14.35 11.03 -11.07
C GLN A 47 13.46 10.04 -11.84
N GLY A 48 13.29 8.83 -11.32
CA GLY A 48 12.46 7.79 -11.95
C GLY A 48 10.96 8.03 -11.78
N LYS A 49 10.18 7.19 -12.45
CA LYS A 49 8.72 7.14 -12.35
C LYS A 49 8.27 6.08 -11.35
N LEU A 50 7.07 6.28 -10.81
CA LEU A 50 6.44 5.42 -9.83
C LEU A 50 5.21 4.74 -10.45
N THR A 51 5.07 3.46 -10.16
CA THR A 51 3.81 2.74 -10.32
C THR A 51 3.12 2.66 -8.96
N LEU A 52 1.88 3.09 -8.85
CA LEU A 52 1.10 2.93 -7.62
C LEU A 52 0.20 1.70 -7.73
N SER A 53 0.23 0.80 -6.75
CA SER A 53 -0.78 -0.27 -6.63
C SER A 53 -1.76 0.04 -5.51
N TYR A 54 -3.04 -0.15 -5.81
CA TYR A 54 -4.10 -0.26 -4.82
C TYR A 54 -4.32 -1.73 -4.49
N GLU A 55 -4.06 -2.12 -3.24
CA GLU A 55 -4.15 -3.51 -2.81
C GLU A 55 -5.22 -3.62 -1.74
N TRP A 56 -6.29 -4.32 -2.06
CA TRP A 56 -7.33 -4.67 -1.11
C TRP A 56 -7.01 -6.02 -0.50
N LEU A 57 -6.73 -6.03 0.80
CA LEU A 57 -6.38 -7.22 1.56
C LEU A 57 -7.61 -7.62 2.39
N LEU A 58 -8.48 -8.38 1.74
CA LEU A 58 -9.68 -8.97 2.32
C LEU A 58 -9.30 -10.23 3.09
N LEU A 59 -9.78 -10.38 4.33
CA LEU A 59 -9.47 -11.58 5.10
C LEU A 59 -10.43 -12.74 4.82
N ASN A 60 -11.54 -12.58 4.08
CA ASN A 60 -12.51 -13.66 3.86
C ASN A 60 -13.09 -13.71 2.45
N ASN A 61 -12.72 -14.74 1.71
CA ASN A 61 -13.50 -15.26 0.59
C ASN A 61 -14.27 -16.48 1.13
N GLN A 62 -15.61 -16.43 1.13
CA GLN A 62 -16.54 -17.52 1.44
C GLN A 62 -16.81 -17.88 2.93
N GLY A 63 -18.07 -17.69 3.34
CA GLY A 63 -18.84 -18.61 4.19
C GLY A 63 -18.50 -18.67 5.69
N TYR A 64 -19.40 -18.10 6.51
CA TYR A 64 -19.62 -18.45 7.92
C TYR A 64 -18.37 -18.68 8.79
N TYR A 65 -17.92 -17.64 9.50
CA TYR A 65 -17.21 -17.83 10.77
C TYR A 65 -17.84 -17.02 11.90
N ARG A 66 -18.11 -17.75 13.00
CA ARG A 66 -18.67 -17.31 14.27
C ARG A 66 -17.50 -17.26 15.26
N GLY A 67 -16.74 -16.17 15.29
CA GLY A 67 -15.61 -15.95 16.20
C GLY A 67 -14.92 -14.60 15.92
N PRO A 68 -14.24 -13.97 16.90
CA PRO A 68 -13.71 -12.62 16.72
C PRO A 68 -12.41 -12.66 15.91
N ILE A 69 -12.50 -12.29 14.63
CA ILE A 69 -11.35 -12.02 13.76
C ILE A 69 -10.97 -10.55 13.96
N LYS A 70 -9.72 -10.27 14.37
CA LYS A 70 -9.23 -8.95 14.83
C LYS A 70 -8.26 -8.25 13.85
N HIS A 71 -8.51 -8.32 12.55
CA HIS A 71 -7.93 -7.38 11.57
C HIS A 71 -8.96 -7.17 10.46
N GLU A 72 -9.62 -6.02 10.50
CA GLU A 72 -10.64 -5.59 9.54
C GLU A 72 -10.05 -5.57 8.12
N ASP A 73 -10.88 -5.83 7.11
CA ASP A 73 -10.49 -5.67 5.71
C ASP A 73 -9.79 -4.32 5.53
N PHE A 74 -8.61 -4.33 4.92
CA PHE A 74 -7.79 -3.12 4.82
C PHE A 74 -7.27 -2.91 3.42
N THR A 75 -7.05 -1.65 3.10
CA THR A 75 -6.51 -1.21 1.82
C THR A 75 -5.11 -0.66 2.06
N CYS A 76 -4.21 -0.94 1.11
CA CYS A 76 -2.89 -0.33 1.12
C CYS A 76 -2.55 0.24 -0.25
N LEU A 77 -1.88 1.38 -0.23
CA LEU A 77 -1.32 2.00 -1.42
C LEU A 77 0.19 1.82 -1.38
N ALA A 78 0.73 1.13 -2.38
CA ALA A 78 2.16 0.91 -2.50
C ALA A 78 2.75 1.55 -3.74
N ALA A 79 3.95 2.11 -3.62
CA ALA A 79 4.76 2.56 -4.75
C ALA A 79 5.77 1.50 -5.16
N HIS A 80 5.83 1.24 -6.46
CA HIS A 80 6.79 0.37 -7.10
C HIS A 80 7.71 1.18 -8.00
N PHE A 81 9.01 0.93 -7.91
CA PHE A 81 10.03 1.61 -8.71
C PHE A 81 11.32 0.80 -8.77
N ILE A 82 12.18 1.12 -9.73
CA ILE A 82 13.53 0.58 -9.83
C ILE A 82 14.48 1.60 -9.22
N ASP A 83 15.28 1.21 -8.23
CA ASP A 83 16.26 2.10 -7.60
C ASP A 83 17.54 2.25 -8.42
N ASP A 84 18.44 3.14 -7.99
CA ASP A 84 19.73 3.40 -8.68
C ASP A 84 20.65 2.16 -8.76
N ASN A 85 20.37 1.13 -7.95
CA ASN A 85 21.09 -0.15 -7.98
C ASN A 85 20.38 -1.19 -8.88
N TRP A 86 19.45 -0.75 -9.72
CA TRP A 86 18.65 -1.60 -10.61
C TRP A 86 17.81 -2.65 -9.87
N LYS A 87 17.39 -2.36 -8.63
CA LYS A 87 16.53 -3.26 -7.85
C LYS A 87 15.10 -2.77 -7.85
N VAL A 88 14.17 -3.69 -8.12
CA VAL A 88 12.74 -3.45 -7.93
C VAL A 88 12.47 -3.26 -6.43
N ARG A 89 11.80 -2.16 -6.09
CA ARG A 89 11.37 -1.81 -4.74
C ARG A 89 9.87 -1.68 -4.69
N LYS A 90 9.29 -2.12 -3.57
CA LYS A 90 7.89 -1.89 -3.19
C LYS A 90 7.87 -1.21 -1.83
N TRP A 91 7.33 0.00 -1.75
CA TRP A 91 7.15 0.75 -0.50
C TRP A 91 5.66 1.01 -0.24
N ILE A 92 5.18 0.66 0.95
CA ILE A 92 3.82 0.98 1.37
C ILE A 92 3.78 2.46 1.78
N LEU A 93 2.99 3.26 1.07
CA LEU A 93 2.84 4.70 1.31
C LEU A 93 1.67 4.99 2.26
N GLY A 94 0.67 4.14 2.28
CA GLY A 94 -0.49 4.28 3.16
C GLY A 94 -1.17 2.95 3.42
N TYR A 95 -1.79 2.85 4.59
CA TYR A 95 -2.62 1.72 5.02
C TYR A 95 -3.83 2.26 5.78
N THR A 96 -5.01 1.67 5.59
CA THR A 96 -6.25 2.10 6.25
C THR A 96 -7.29 0.99 6.25
N THR A 97 -8.16 0.99 7.26
CA THR A 97 -9.30 0.07 7.40
C THR A 97 -10.61 0.67 6.90
N ASP A 98 -10.53 1.86 6.30
CA ASP A 98 -11.59 2.64 5.63
C ASP A 98 -12.78 3.02 6.52
N ALA A 99 -12.78 2.57 7.78
CA ALA A 99 -13.81 2.78 8.78
C ALA A 99 -14.12 4.26 9.07
N SER A 100 -13.17 5.17 8.80
CA SER A 100 -13.32 6.62 9.00
C SER A 100 -13.38 7.43 7.71
N VAL A 101 -13.37 6.78 6.54
CA VAL A 101 -13.39 7.46 5.23
C VAL A 101 -14.84 7.47 4.72
N PRO A 102 -15.36 8.63 4.26
CA PRO A 102 -16.67 8.68 3.62
C PRO A 102 -16.75 7.70 2.44
N LEU A 103 -17.85 6.97 2.30
CA LEU A 103 -18.03 5.94 1.26
C LEU A 103 -17.86 6.49 -0.16
N ASP A 104 -18.26 7.75 -0.38
CA ASP A 104 -18.13 8.46 -1.65
C ASP A 104 -16.68 8.90 -1.96
N ASP A 105 -15.79 8.86 -0.97
CA ASP A 105 -14.38 9.25 -1.08
C ASP A 105 -13.42 8.07 -0.91
N VAL A 106 -13.91 6.87 -0.57
CA VAL A 106 -13.06 5.75 -0.14
C VAL A 106 -11.93 5.47 -1.14
N TYR A 107 -12.24 5.32 -2.43
CA TYR A 107 -11.22 5.02 -3.45
C TYR A 107 -10.24 6.18 -3.70
N THR A 108 -10.72 7.43 -3.72
CA THR A 108 -9.88 8.60 -4.02
C THR A 108 -9.05 9.05 -2.83
N HIS A 109 -9.54 8.80 -1.61
CA HIS A 109 -8.90 9.20 -0.37
C HIS A 109 -7.47 8.68 -0.28
N HIS A 110 -7.27 7.40 -0.58
CA HIS A 110 -5.97 6.74 -0.48
C HIS A 110 -4.93 7.36 -1.40
N PHE A 111 -5.30 7.55 -2.67
CA PHE A 111 -4.44 8.18 -3.66
C PHE A 111 -4.12 9.61 -3.27
N ARG A 112 -5.14 10.42 -2.96
CA ARG A 112 -4.93 11.83 -2.56
C ARG A 112 -4.02 11.95 -1.35
N THR A 113 -4.31 11.20 -0.28
CA THR A 113 -3.55 11.27 0.97
C THR A 113 -2.09 10.85 0.79
N ALA A 114 -1.83 9.76 0.07
CA ALA A 114 -0.47 9.29 -0.17
C ALA A 114 0.29 10.24 -1.10
N VAL A 115 -0.31 10.60 -2.25
CA VAL A 115 0.34 11.46 -3.24
C VAL A 115 0.70 12.82 -2.64
N GLN A 116 -0.19 13.43 -1.86
CA GLN A 116 0.07 14.70 -1.19
C GLN A 116 1.07 14.56 -0.03
N SER A 117 1.00 13.48 0.75
CA SER A 117 1.92 13.25 1.87
C SER A 117 3.37 13.17 1.39
N PHE A 118 3.59 12.49 0.26
CA PHE A 118 4.92 12.24 -0.30
C PHE A 118 5.33 13.21 -1.41
N ASP A 119 4.44 14.09 -1.88
CA ASP A 119 4.72 15.10 -2.93
C ASP A 119 5.14 14.46 -4.27
N ILE A 120 4.42 13.40 -4.66
CA ILE A 120 4.78 12.53 -5.80
C ILE A 120 3.85 12.65 -7.02
N GLN A 121 3.01 13.68 -7.10
CA GLN A 121 2.01 13.85 -8.17
C GLN A 121 2.65 13.66 -9.56
N ASN A 122 3.73 14.40 -9.84
CA ASN A 122 4.38 14.41 -11.15
C ASN A 122 5.26 13.18 -11.44
N LYS A 123 5.31 12.22 -10.50
CA LYS A 123 6.14 11.02 -10.59
C LYS A 123 5.36 9.76 -10.89
N VAL A 124 4.05 9.75 -10.65
CA VAL A 124 3.19 8.61 -10.96
C VAL A 124 3.06 8.50 -12.48
N SER A 125 3.47 7.37 -13.06
CA SER A 125 3.23 7.06 -14.48
C SER A 125 2.13 6.04 -14.68
N THR A 126 1.91 5.18 -13.68
CA THR A 126 1.02 4.03 -13.82
C THR A 126 0.29 3.75 -12.51
N ILE A 127 -0.98 3.36 -12.61
CA ILE A 127 -1.77 2.89 -11.49
C ILE A 127 -2.23 1.45 -11.77
N LEU A 128 -2.01 0.57 -10.79
CA LEU A 128 -2.51 -0.79 -10.77
C LEU A 128 -3.73 -0.84 -9.85
N LEU A 129 -4.87 -1.21 -10.42
CA LEU A 129 -6.14 -1.35 -9.69
C LEU A 129 -6.58 -2.82 -9.72
N PRO A 130 -7.29 -3.29 -8.67
CA PRO A 130 -8.04 -4.53 -8.72
C PRO A 130 -9.01 -4.54 -9.90
N ASN A 131 -9.22 -5.72 -10.48
CA ASN A 131 -10.29 -5.93 -11.45
C ASN A 131 -11.63 -6.08 -10.72
N ASP A 132 -12.15 -4.94 -10.26
CA ASP A 132 -13.39 -4.81 -9.49
C ASP A 132 -14.34 -3.82 -10.19
N GLU A 133 -15.66 -4.05 -10.08
CA GLU A 133 -16.69 -3.21 -10.71
C GLU A 133 -16.72 -1.79 -10.13
N ASP A 134 -16.28 -1.62 -8.88
CA ASP A 134 -16.24 -0.33 -8.21
C ASP A 134 -15.17 0.61 -8.78
N PHE A 135 -14.19 0.10 -9.53
CA PHE A 135 -13.23 0.93 -10.28
C PHE A 135 -13.75 1.29 -11.68
N ASP A 136 -14.97 1.82 -11.75
CA ASP A 136 -15.56 2.34 -12.98
C ASP A 136 -14.77 3.53 -13.57
N GLU A 137 -15.12 3.97 -14.79
CA GLU A 137 -14.41 5.06 -15.47
C GLU A 137 -14.41 6.37 -14.65
N LYS A 138 -15.53 6.66 -13.97
CA LYS A 138 -15.66 7.86 -13.14
C LYS A 138 -14.71 7.83 -11.94
N THR A 139 -14.60 6.69 -11.28
CA THR A 139 -13.70 6.47 -10.14
C THR A 139 -12.24 6.52 -10.59
N VAL A 140 -11.92 5.89 -11.71
CA VAL A 140 -10.58 5.95 -12.33
C VAL A 140 -10.20 7.38 -12.69
N ASP A 141 -11.10 8.16 -13.29
CA ASP A 141 -10.85 9.57 -13.63
C ASP A 141 -10.66 10.43 -12.38
N ALA A 142 -11.40 10.17 -11.30
CA ALA A 142 -11.21 10.85 -10.03
C ALA A 142 -9.85 10.52 -9.41
N ILE A 143 -9.42 9.26 -9.48
CA ILE A 143 -8.08 8.82 -9.06
C ILE A 143 -6.98 9.49 -9.90
N LYS A 144 -7.13 9.53 -11.23
CA LYS A 144 -6.19 10.22 -12.14
C LYS A 144 -6.00 11.68 -11.76
N LYS A 145 -7.09 12.40 -11.49
CA LYS A 145 -7.03 13.79 -11.00
C LYS A 145 -6.26 13.94 -9.68
N CYS A 146 -6.28 12.93 -8.81
CA CYS A 146 -5.51 12.94 -7.56
C CYS A 146 -4.01 12.76 -7.78
N VAL A 147 -3.62 11.93 -8.76
CA VAL A 147 -2.19 11.67 -9.05
C VAL A 147 -1.59 12.73 -9.99
N GLY A 148 -2.37 13.39 -10.84
CA GLY A 148 -1.92 14.47 -11.71
C GLY A 148 -2.40 14.32 -13.16
N GLU A 149 -2.38 15.41 -13.93
CA GLU A 149 -2.98 15.51 -15.28
C GLU A 149 -2.08 14.97 -16.42
N GLY A 150 -1.00 14.25 -16.09
CA GLY A 150 -0.14 13.59 -17.09
C GLY A 150 -0.77 12.30 -17.63
N GLY A 151 -0.22 11.75 -18.72
CA GLY A 151 -0.61 10.45 -19.30
C GLY A 151 -0.34 9.29 -18.33
N VAL A 152 -1.19 9.14 -17.33
CA VAL A 152 -1.16 8.06 -16.34
C VAL A 152 -1.87 6.86 -16.93
N ASP A 153 -1.11 5.80 -17.13
CA ASP A 153 -1.64 4.51 -17.55
C ASP A 153 -2.36 3.84 -16.38
N VAL A 154 -3.49 3.21 -16.67
CA VAL A 154 -4.24 2.42 -15.69
C VAL A 154 -4.29 0.99 -16.16
N VAL A 155 -3.78 0.09 -15.32
CA VAL A 155 -3.80 -1.34 -15.58
C VAL A 155 -4.69 -1.99 -14.53
N ARG A 156 -5.68 -2.77 -14.98
CA ARG A 156 -6.52 -3.58 -14.11
C ARG A 156 -5.96 -4.99 -14.04
N GLY A 157 -5.73 -5.51 -12.83
CA GLY A 157 -5.16 -6.83 -12.61
C GLY A 157 -5.93 -7.62 -11.54
N ALA A 158 -5.88 -8.95 -11.63
CA ALA A 158 -6.47 -9.81 -10.60
C ALA A 158 -5.65 -9.69 -9.31
N SER A 159 -6.28 -9.22 -8.23
CA SER A 159 -5.73 -9.23 -6.88
C SER A 159 -5.79 -10.65 -6.31
N TYR A 160 -4.89 -11.52 -6.77
CA TYR A 160 -4.59 -12.74 -6.03
C TYR A 160 -3.18 -12.65 -5.45
N VAL A 161 -3.17 -12.58 -4.13
CA VAL A 161 -2.05 -12.64 -3.19
C VAL A 161 -1.06 -13.71 -3.66
N GLY A 162 -0.01 -13.32 -4.41
CA GLY A 162 1.03 -14.27 -4.82
C GLY A 162 1.89 -13.91 -6.03
N TRP A 163 1.43 -13.07 -6.97
CA TRP A 163 2.11 -12.91 -8.26
C TRP A 163 2.33 -11.45 -8.67
N VAL A 164 2.96 -10.65 -7.82
CA VAL A 164 3.37 -9.28 -8.21
C VAL A 164 4.72 -9.28 -8.95
N GLY A 165 5.44 -10.42 -8.98
CA GLY A 165 6.76 -10.52 -9.62
C GLY A 165 6.74 -10.61 -11.14
N GLU A 166 5.73 -11.25 -11.76
CA GLU A 166 5.79 -11.58 -13.19
C GLU A 166 5.09 -10.56 -14.10
N VAL A 167 4.01 -9.91 -13.63
CA VAL A 167 3.28 -8.92 -14.44
C VAL A 167 4.14 -7.68 -14.73
N PHE A 168 5.10 -7.36 -13.86
CA PHE A 168 6.03 -6.23 -14.05
C PHE A 168 6.98 -6.42 -15.23
N ILE A 169 7.32 -7.65 -15.62
CA ILE A 169 8.26 -7.90 -16.73
C ILE A 169 7.54 -7.83 -18.08
N ALA A 170 6.26 -8.19 -18.16
CA ALA A 170 5.53 -8.21 -19.43
C ALA A 170 5.21 -6.80 -19.99
N GLN A 171 5.08 -5.78 -19.14
CA GLN A 171 4.68 -4.43 -19.56
C GLN A 171 5.86 -3.50 -19.88
N LEU A 172 7.04 -3.77 -19.31
CA LEU A 172 8.29 -3.09 -19.66
C LEU A 172 8.99 -3.91 -20.75
N GLY A 173 8.76 -3.58 -22.02
CA GLY A 173 9.22 -4.32 -23.21
C GLY A 173 10.73 -4.63 -23.29
N PHE A 174 11.21 -5.51 -22.42
CA PHE A 174 12.40 -6.31 -22.63
C PHE A 174 11.96 -7.55 -23.39
N GLU A 175 12.25 -7.56 -24.70
CA GLU A 175 12.28 -8.82 -25.44
C GLU A 175 13.09 -9.81 -24.62
N ALA A 176 12.45 -10.92 -24.24
CA ALA A 176 13.15 -12.08 -23.73
C ALA A 176 14.14 -12.49 -24.82
N VAL A 177 15.41 -12.13 -24.66
CA VAL A 177 16.49 -12.71 -25.45
C VAL A 177 16.50 -14.19 -25.09
N SER A 178 15.90 -14.98 -25.98
CA SER A 178 15.99 -16.43 -25.91
C SER A 178 17.47 -16.78 -26.02
N LEU A 179 18.02 -17.37 -24.94
CA LEU A 179 19.29 -18.06 -25.06
C LEU A 179 19.07 -19.26 -25.99
N PRO A 180 19.87 -19.43 -27.06
CA PRO A 180 19.74 -20.59 -27.90
C PRO A 180 20.11 -21.83 -27.08
N ALA A 181 19.22 -22.82 -27.07
CA ALA A 181 19.54 -24.15 -26.59
C ALA A 181 20.76 -24.65 -27.36
N SER A 182 21.86 -24.87 -26.64
CA SER A 182 23.07 -25.48 -27.18
C SER A 182 22.77 -26.96 -27.47
N CYS A 183 23.22 -27.42 -28.64
CA CYS A 183 23.10 -28.79 -29.14
C CYS A 183 23.68 -29.85 -28.20
#